data_AF-A0AAP6B977-F1
#
_entry.id   AF-A0AAP6B977-F1
#
_cell.length_a   1.000
_cell.length_b   1.000
_cell.length_c   1.000
_cell.angle_alpha   90.00
_cell.angle_beta   90.00
_cell.angle_gamma   90.00
#
_symmetry.space_group_name_H-M   'P 1'
#
loop_
_entity.id
_entity.type
_entity.pdbx_description
1 polymer ?
#
loop_
_entity_poly.entity_id
_entity_poly.type
_entity_poly.pdbx_seq_one_letter_code
_entity_poly.pdbx_strand_id
1 'polypeptide(L)'
;MGAPTGPGNAAVDEQSLSVFLRLDGHDHHASEGLHDIESALHDIQRHLPSGTRLKACVACAWSDYSPAGSGLMGSLACFRDAKDAYRRVSGKHGPDGIFACWDLLTEFVQETWVCGEFEQRVGDPGYRGAFPAPKLC
;
A
#
# COMPACT_ATOMS: atom_id res chain seq x y z
N MET A 1 20.48 37.60 -23.02
CA MET A 1 20.81 36.29 -23.61
C MET A 1 21.99 35.73 -22.84
N GLY A 2 21.79 34.60 -22.16
CA GLY A 2 22.76 33.91 -21.31
C GLY A 2 22.01 32.88 -20.48
N ALA A 3 22.10 31.62 -20.87
CA ALA A 3 21.17 30.53 -20.56
C ALA A 3 21.12 30.11 -19.07
N PRO A 4 19.99 29.55 -18.59
CA PRO A 4 19.98 28.80 -17.34
C PRO A 4 20.80 27.51 -17.48
N THR A 5 21.70 27.30 -16.52
CA THR A 5 22.57 26.14 -16.39
C THR A 5 21.87 25.02 -15.62
N GLY A 6 21.75 23.85 -16.27
CA GLY A 6 21.52 22.54 -15.64
C GLY A 6 20.13 21.94 -15.89
N PRO A 7 19.99 20.62 -16.06
CA PRO A 7 18.70 19.94 -16.02
C PRO A 7 18.24 19.97 -14.56
N GLY A 8 17.69 21.10 -14.15
CA GLY A 8 16.90 21.17 -12.93
C GLY A 8 15.76 20.18 -13.10
N ASN A 9 15.69 19.22 -12.19
CA ASN A 9 14.55 18.33 -12.03
C ASN A 9 13.29 19.17 -12.21
N ALA A 10 12.56 18.96 -13.31
CA ALA A 10 11.28 19.62 -13.50
C ALA A 10 10.41 19.19 -12.32
N ALA A 11 10.30 20.08 -11.33
CA ALA A 11 9.41 19.87 -10.20
C ALA A 11 8.03 19.71 -10.81
N VAL A 12 7.32 18.64 -10.43
CA VAL A 12 5.94 18.44 -10.86
C VAL A 12 5.15 19.61 -10.28
N ASP A 13 4.69 20.53 -11.14
CA ASP A 13 3.96 21.72 -10.71
C ASP A 13 2.58 21.37 -10.12
N GLU A 14 1.97 20.27 -10.59
CA GLU A 14 0.70 19.74 -10.08
C GLU A 14 0.57 18.23 -10.40
N GLN A 15 0.15 17.44 -9.41
CA GLN A 15 -0.11 16.00 -9.56
C GLN A 15 -1.53 15.68 -9.09
N SER A 16 -2.34 15.07 -9.95
CA SER A 16 -3.66 14.55 -9.61
C SER A 16 -3.71 13.04 -9.83
N LEU A 17 -4.46 12.36 -8.96
CA LEU A 17 -4.70 10.92 -9.02
C LEU A 17 -6.21 10.68 -9.10
N SER A 18 -6.63 9.88 -10.07
CA SER A 18 -8.00 9.38 -10.19
C SER A 18 -7.95 7.86 -10.29
N VAL A 19 -8.74 7.19 -9.43
CA VAL A 19 -8.82 5.73 -9.40
C VAL A 19 -10.28 5.33 -9.40
N PHE A 20 -10.61 4.35 -10.23
CA PHE A 20 -11.91 3.68 -10.19
C PHE A 20 -11.73 2.18 -10.40
N LEU A 21 -12.65 1.39 -9.83
CA LEU A 21 -12.74 -0.05 -10.02
C LEU A 21 -14.08 -0.37 -10.67
N ARG A 22 -14.07 -1.09 -11.79
CA ARG A 22 -15.28 -1.62 -12.42
C ARG A 22 -15.58 -3.02 -11.90
N LEU A 23 -16.76 -3.21 -11.32
CA LEU A 23 -17.26 -4.49 -10.81
C LEU A 23 -18.72 -4.65 -11.22
N ASP A 24 -19.07 -5.77 -11.86
CA ASP A 24 -20.44 -6.08 -12.28
C ASP A 24 -21.12 -4.97 -13.11
N GLY A 25 -20.34 -4.25 -13.92
CA GLY A 25 -20.83 -3.12 -14.74
C GLY A 25 -21.00 -1.80 -13.98
N HIS A 26 -20.66 -1.75 -12.70
CA HIS A 26 -20.67 -0.54 -11.87
C HIS A 26 -19.25 0.00 -11.67
N ASP A 27 -19.08 1.31 -11.79
CA ASP A 27 -17.83 2.00 -11.49
C ASP A 27 -17.82 2.49 -10.05
N HIS A 28 -16.84 2.02 -9.27
CA HIS A 28 -16.59 2.44 -7.90
C HIS A 28 -15.40 3.40 -7.90
N HIS A 29 -15.68 4.69 -7.78
CA HIS A 29 -14.66 5.74 -7.79
C HIS A 29 -14.07 5.94 -6.39
N ALA A 30 -12.76 6.13 -6.32
CA ALA A 30 -12.13 6.72 -5.15
C ALA A 30 -12.53 8.19 -5.03
N SER A 31 -12.61 8.68 -3.79
CA SER A 31 -12.86 10.08 -3.48
C SER A 31 -11.79 11.00 -4.09
N GLU A 32 -12.16 12.23 -4.44
CA GLU A 32 -11.21 13.23 -4.92
C GLU A 32 -10.23 13.66 -3.83
N GLY A 33 -9.07 14.18 -4.23
CA GLY A 33 -8.05 14.70 -3.30
C GLY A 33 -7.19 13.64 -2.62
N LEU A 34 -7.26 12.37 -3.04
CA LEU A 34 -6.34 11.33 -2.60
C LEU A 34 -5.03 11.42 -3.40
N HIS A 35 -3.89 11.30 -2.71
CA HIS A 35 -2.58 11.60 -3.28
C HIS A 35 -1.70 10.36 -3.51
N ASP A 36 -2.16 9.19 -3.09
CA ASP A 36 -1.46 7.92 -3.26
C ASP A 36 -2.43 6.76 -3.53
N ILE A 37 -1.92 5.71 -4.17
CA ILE A 37 -2.68 4.51 -4.53
C ILE A 37 -3.19 3.77 -3.29
N GLU A 38 -2.45 3.80 -2.18
CA GLU A 38 -2.89 3.17 -0.93
C GLU A 38 -4.23 3.74 -0.47
N SER A 39 -4.28 5.06 -0.29
CA SER A 39 -5.44 5.79 0.19
C SER A 39 -6.62 5.60 -0.76
N ALA A 40 -6.37 5.62 -2.08
CA ALA A 40 -7.38 5.36 -3.10
C ALA A 40 -7.95 3.94 -3.02
N LEU A 41 -7.11 2.91 -2.83
CA LEU A 41 -7.56 1.52 -2.71
C LEU A 41 -8.27 1.26 -1.38
N HIS A 42 -7.83 1.90 -0.29
CA HIS A 42 -8.55 1.92 0.99
C HIS A 42 -9.95 2.53 0.83
N ASP A 43 -10.06 3.62 0.09
CA ASP A 43 -11.34 4.29 -0.16
C ASP A 43 -12.26 3.45 -1.04
N ILE A 44 -11.75 2.90 -2.15
CA ILE A 44 -12.49 1.97 -3.02
C ILE A 44 -13.03 0.80 -2.21
N GLN A 45 -12.20 0.15 -1.39
CA GLN A 45 -12.63 -1.00 -0.58
C GLN A 45 -13.81 -0.66 0.36
N ARG A 46 -13.92 0.57 0.84
CA ARG A 46 -15.03 1.02 1.68
C ARG A 46 -16.33 1.24 0.90
N HIS A 47 -16.24 1.53 -0.39
CA HIS A 47 -17.37 1.76 -1.28
C HIS A 47 -17.84 0.50 -2.02
N LEU A 48 -17.11 -0.62 -1.88
CA LEU A 48 -17.53 -1.88 -2.48
C LEU A 48 -18.76 -2.47 -1.76
N PRO A 49 -19.58 -3.28 -2.48
CA PRO A 49 -20.70 -3.98 -1.86
C PRO A 49 -20.28 -4.81 -0.65
N SER A 50 -21.20 -4.97 0.30
CA SER A 50 -20.96 -5.84 1.46
C SER A 50 -20.58 -7.25 1.02
N GLY A 51 -19.60 -7.84 1.70
CA GLY A 51 -19.02 -9.14 1.34
C GLY A 51 -17.92 -9.08 0.27
N THR A 52 -17.77 -7.97 -0.47
CA THR A 52 -16.71 -7.83 -1.48
C THR A 52 -15.40 -7.38 -0.84
N ARG A 53 -14.28 -7.98 -1.28
CA ARG A 53 -12.93 -7.67 -0.81
C ARG A 53 -11.96 -7.58 -1.99
N LEU A 54 -11.05 -6.61 -1.92
CA LEU A 54 -9.91 -6.51 -2.82
C LEU A 54 -8.94 -7.65 -2.51
N LYS A 55 -8.67 -8.48 -3.51
CA LYS A 55 -7.63 -9.51 -3.47
C LYS A 55 -6.38 -9.00 -4.18
N ALA A 56 -5.57 -8.22 -3.48
CA ALA A 56 -4.33 -7.64 -3.99
C ALA A 56 -3.31 -7.41 -2.87
N CYS A 57 -2.05 -7.17 -3.20
CA CYS A 57 -0.96 -6.98 -2.25
C CYS A 57 -1.21 -5.85 -1.26
N VAL A 58 -1.94 -4.79 -1.62
CA VAL A 58 -2.34 -3.75 -0.65
C VAL A 58 -3.17 -4.30 0.53
N ALA A 59 -3.92 -5.38 0.29
CA ALA A 59 -4.82 -6.03 1.25
C ALA A 59 -4.22 -7.32 1.85
N CYS A 60 -2.98 -7.66 1.51
CA CYS A 60 -2.33 -8.89 1.96
C CYS A 60 -1.72 -8.73 3.36
N ALA A 61 -1.78 -9.80 4.15
CA ALA A 61 -1.17 -9.89 5.48
C ALA A 61 0.36 -9.87 5.44
N TRP A 62 0.98 -10.15 4.29
CA TRP A 62 2.43 -10.33 4.15
C TRP A 62 3.12 -9.24 3.36
N SER A 63 2.47 -8.12 3.10
CA SER A 63 3.12 -6.98 2.45
C SER A 63 2.93 -5.71 3.24
N ASP A 64 3.90 -4.82 3.19
CA ASP A 64 3.83 -3.51 3.84
C ASP A 64 4.65 -2.47 3.07
N TYR A 65 4.32 -1.20 3.20
CA TYR A 65 5.19 -0.14 2.69
C TYR A 65 6.34 0.12 3.65
N SER A 66 7.38 0.75 3.10
CA SER A 66 8.48 1.25 3.92
C SER A 66 7.96 2.20 5.00
N PRO A 67 8.37 2.03 6.28
CA PRO A 67 8.09 3.00 7.33
C PRO A 67 8.81 4.33 7.14
N ALA A 68 9.72 4.41 6.17
CA ALA A 68 10.37 5.65 5.74
C ALA A 68 9.53 6.47 4.75
N GLY A 69 8.37 5.94 4.34
CA GLY A 69 7.45 6.59 3.40
C GLY A 69 7.35 5.83 2.07
N SER A 70 6.28 6.13 1.34
CA SER A 70 6.00 5.63 -0.01
C SER A 70 5.67 6.81 -0.93
N GLY A 71 5.94 6.64 -2.23
CA GLY A 71 5.52 7.59 -3.26
C GLY A 71 4.06 7.35 -3.67
N LEU A 72 3.71 7.82 -4.88
CA LEU A 72 2.38 7.63 -5.47
C LEU A 72 1.95 6.15 -5.55
N MET A 73 2.88 5.27 -5.93
CA MET A 73 2.64 3.84 -6.15
C MET A 73 3.96 3.05 -6.01
N GLY A 74 3.86 1.76 -5.69
CA GLY A 74 4.72 0.77 -6.33
C GLY A 74 5.93 0.26 -5.56
N SER A 75 5.89 0.25 -4.23
CA SER A 75 6.97 -0.35 -3.43
C SER A 75 6.49 -1.00 -2.14
N LEU A 76 5.48 -1.88 -2.24
CA LEU A 76 5.16 -2.79 -1.15
C LEU A 76 6.27 -3.83 -1.01
N ALA A 77 6.91 -3.90 0.15
CA ALA A 77 7.78 -5.03 0.49
C ALA A 77 6.92 -6.26 0.73
N CYS A 78 7.23 -7.37 0.07
CA CYS A 78 6.56 -8.66 0.27
C CYS A 78 7.41 -9.56 1.18
N PHE A 79 6.83 -10.09 2.25
CA PHE A 79 7.46 -10.95 3.25
C PHE A 79 6.94 -12.40 3.16
N ARG A 80 6.53 -12.86 1.97
CA ARG A 80 5.93 -14.20 1.79
C ARG A 80 6.86 -15.34 2.21
N ASP A 81 8.17 -15.16 2.10
CA ASP A 81 9.17 -16.16 2.53
C ASP A 81 9.63 -15.94 3.99
N ALA A 82 9.13 -14.88 4.65
CA ALA A 82 9.50 -14.48 6.01
C ALA A 82 8.28 -14.29 6.94
N LYS A 83 7.16 -15.00 6.67
CA LYS A 83 5.88 -14.85 7.39
C LYS A 83 6.04 -14.91 8.91
N ASP A 84 6.87 -15.82 9.43
CA ASP A 84 7.05 -15.99 10.87
C ASP A 84 7.78 -14.79 11.52
N ALA A 85 8.78 -14.23 10.82
CA ALA A 85 9.45 -13.01 11.28
C ALA A 85 8.48 -11.83 11.22
N TYR A 86 7.77 -11.67 10.11
CA TYR A 86 6.82 -10.59 9.91
C TYR A 86 5.64 -10.64 10.89
N ARG A 87 5.15 -11.83 11.25
CA ARG A 87 4.06 -11.99 12.23
C ARG A 87 4.41 -11.47 13.63
N ARG A 88 5.69 -11.46 14.00
CA ARG A 88 6.16 -10.92 15.29
C ARG A 88 6.26 -9.40 15.31
N VAL A 89 6.15 -8.74 14.15
CA VAL A 89 6.32 -7.30 14.06
C VAL A 89 5.28 -6.57 14.89
N SER A 90 5.75 -5.81 15.87
CA SER A 90 4.98 -4.91 16.71
C SER A 90 5.60 -3.51 16.67
N GLY A 91 5.17 -2.70 15.70
CA GLY A 91 5.62 -1.31 15.55
C GLY A 91 6.84 -1.11 14.66
N LYS A 92 7.40 0.10 14.69
CA LYS A 92 8.40 0.57 13.72
C LYS A 92 9.84 0.15 14.08
N HIS A 93 10.20 0.25 15.35
CA HIS A 93 11.57 0.11 15.86
C HIS A 93 11.66 -1.00 16.92
N GLY A 94 12.88 -1.39 17.29
CA GLY A 94 13.13 -2.44 18.27
C GLY A 94 13.35 -3.82 17.63
N PRO A 95 13.59 -4.87 18.45
CA PRO A 95 13.84 -6.23 17.97
C PRO A 95 12.65 -6.83 17.21
N ASP A 96 11.43 -6.43 17.59
CA ASP A 96 10.18 -6.79 16.93
C ASP A 96 9.66 -5.64 16.04
N GLY A 97 10.51 -4.68 15.66
CA GLY A 97 10.13 -3.61 14.74
C GLY A 97 10.22 -4.05 13.29
N ILE A 98 9.38 -3.49 12.41
CA ILE A 98 9.43 -3.80 10.98
C ILE A 98 10.81 -3.50 10.34
N PHE A 99 11.56 -2.52 10.88
CA PHE A 99 12.94 -2.28 10.40
C PHE A 99 13.88 -3.45 10.68
N ALA A 100 13.66 -4.23 11.74
CA ALA A 100 14.48 -5.40 12.06
C ALA A 100 14.21 -6.58 11.12
N CYS A 101 13.05 -6.62 10.45
CA CYS A 101 12.71 -7.65 9.47
C CYS A 101 12.77 -7.16 8.01
N TRP A 102 13.12 -5.90 7.76
CA TRP A 102 13.01 -5.28 6.43
C TRP A 102 13.84 -6.01 5.36
N ASP A 103 15.08 -6.37 5.69
CA ASP A 103 15.99 -7.06 4.78
C ASP A 103 15.59 -8.53 4.52
N LEU A 104 14.56 -9.03 5.20
CA LEU A 104 13.96 -10.34 4.94
C LEU A 104 12.87 -10.30 3.85
N LEU A 105 12.63 -9.13 3.24
CA LEU A 105 11.68 -9.03 2.13
C LEU A 105 12.10 -9.95 0.98
N THR A 106 11.13 -10.65 0.41
CA THR A 106 11.29 -11.47 -0.79
C THR A 106 11.52 -10.59 -2.02
N GLU A 107 10.66 -9.59 -2.21
CA GLU A 107 10.72 -8.66 -3.34
C GLU A 107 9.86 -7.41 -3.06
N PHE A 108 10.00 -6.40 -3.92
CA PHE A 108 9.04 -5.30 -4.00
C PHE A 108 7.95 -5.63 -5.02
N VAL A 109 6.69 -5.42 -4.64
CA VAL A 109 5.50 -5.65 -5.47
C VAL A 109 4.67 -4.37 -5.60
N GLN A 110 3.83 -4.33 -6.64
CA GLN A 110 2.80 -3.29 -6.78
C GLN A 110 1.59 -3.61 -5.90
N GLU A 111 0.84 -2.58 -5.51
CA GLU A 111 -0.37 -2.65 -4.70
C GLU A 111 -1.44 -3.57 -5.28
N THR A 112 -1.57 -3.54 -6.61
CA THR A 112 -2.59 -4.26 -7.38
C THR A 112 -2.16 -5.67 -7.78
N TRP A 113 -0.92 -6.07 -7.48
CA TRP A 113 -0.44 -7.42 -7.73
C TRP A 113 -1.08 -8.45 -6.79
N VAL A 114 -0.97 -9.73 -7.11
CA VAL A 114 -1.33 -10.83 -6.20
C VAL A 114 -0.45 -12.06 -6.48
N CYS A 115 0.13 -12.64 -5.44
CA CYS A 115 0.87 -13.90 -5.52
C CYS A 115 0.06 -15.08 -4.93
N GLY A 116 0.57 -16.30 -5.10
CA GLY A 116 -0.06 -17.53 -4.58
C GLY A 116 -0.14 -17.58 -3.05
N GLU A 117 0.67 -16.80 -2.35
CA GLU A 117 0.77 -16.74 -0.88
C GLU A 117 -0.17 -15.68 -0.26
N PHE A 118 -1.12 -15.15 -1.04
CA PHE A 118 -2.04 -14.13 -0.55
C PHE A 118 -2.85 -14.62 0.66
N GLU A 119 -2.81 -13.85 1.74
CA GLU A 119 -3.69 -14.01 2.89
C GLU A 119 -4.34 -12.66 3.20
N GLN A 120 -5.66 -12.65 3.38
CA GLN A 120 -6.39 -11.41 3.66
C GLN A 120 -5.93 -10.82 4.99
N ARG A 121 -5.63 -9.53 4.98
CA ARG A 121 -5.32 -8.81 6.22
C ARG A 121 -6.61 -8.52 6.99
N VAL A 122 -6.82 -9.25 8.10
CA VAL A 122 -8.04 -9.17 8.94
C VAL A 122 -7.85 -8.38 10.25
N GLY A 123 -6.64 -7.88 10.51
CA GLY A 123 -6.24 -7.22 11.76
C GLY A 123 -5.43 -8.13 12.67
N ASP A 124 -4.54 -7.52 13.46
CA ASP A 124 -3.73 -8.06 14.57
C ASP A 124 -2.30 -8.63 14.32
N PRO A 125 -1.88 -9.15 13.15
CA PRO A 125 -0.44 -9.38 12.91
C PRO A 125 0.19 -8.34 11.96
N GLY A 126 1.37 -7.83 12.34
CA GLY A 126 2.20 -6.94 11.52
C GLY A 126 2.05 -5.45 11.82
N TYR A 127 2.72 -4.61 11.03
CA TYR A 127 2.88 -3.17 11.32
C TYR A 127 1.63 -2.32 11.01
N ARG A 128 0.86 -2.62 9.97
CA ARG A 128 -0.17 -1.71 9.41
C ARG A 128 -1.65 -1.94 9.81
N GLY A 129 -1.98 -2.94 10.63
CA GLY A 129 -3.38 -3.17 11.08
C GLY A 129 -4.30 -3.76 10.00
N ALA A 130 -5.62 -3.54 10.03
CA ALA A 130 -6.56 -4.16 9.06
C ALA A 130 -6.59 -3.44 7.69
N PHE A 131 -7.07 -4.15 6.64
CA PHE A 131 -7.43 -3.52 5.35
C PHE A 131 -8.93 -3.69 5.06
N PRO A 132 -9.71 -2.61 4.84
CA PRO A 132 -9.26 -1.21 4.91
C PRO A 132 -9.00 -0.81 6.36
N ALA A 133 -8.07 0.12 6.57
CA ALA A 133 -7.79 0.66 7.89
C ALA A 133 -9.07 1.26 8.50
N PRO A 134 -9.30 1.08 9.81
CA PRO A 134 -10.39 1.74 10.52
C PRO A 134 -10.35 3.24 10.27
N LYS A 135 -11.53 3.88 10.14
CA LYS A 135 -11.58 5.34 10.18
C LYS A 135 -11.17 5.76 11.59
N LEU A 136 -10.19 6.65 11.71
CA LEU A 136 -9.90 7.31 12.97
C LEU A 136 -11.14 8.13 13.34
N CYS A 137 -11.74 7.82 14.49
CA CYS A 137 -12.91 8.50 15.03
C CYS A 137 -12.56 9.91 15.48
#